data_AF-A0A382CEL9-F1
#
_entry.id   AF-A0A382CEL9-F1
#
_cell.length_a   1.000
_cell.length_b   1.000
_cell.length_c   1.000
_cell.angle_alpha   90.00
_cell.angle_beta   90.00
_cell.angle_gamma   90.00
#
_symmetry.space_group_name_H-M   'P 1'
#
loop_
_entity.id
_entity.type
_entity.pdbx_description
1 polymer ?
#
loop_
_entity_poly.entity_id
_entity_poly.type
_entity_poly.pdbx_seq_one_letter_code
_entity_poly.pdbx_strand_id
1 'polypeptide(L)'
;HYLEQYGDDPIALHEAIWPVAKTEIGNIGTLICAEGSFPEAARGLAMNGAEIIWRTQYPEPWMGNNMAEIQNRSHAVFNTCYVLAPNIGAISLPGDPDHVISCGNSKIFDYRGNVISQYLGGGETSVSAILDIDSLRDFRLRAQWQNLVKDLRVEEYKIIYDSMTAKGGIYPRNLCMEDPPFDEADQKELVKHQVNKMVEWGVYTPNKDWKPYKVSDRVKARLDKASKRG
;
A
#
# COMPACT_ATOMS: atom_id res chain seq x y z
N HIS A 1 0.64 19.96 9.06
CA HIS A 1 1.64 20.15 7.99
C HIS A 1 1.04 20.16 6.58
N TYR A 2 0.52 19.07 6.02
CA TYR A 2 -0.06 19.10 4.66
C TYR A 2 -1.25 20.07 4.52
N LEU A 3 -2.22 20.02 5.43
CA LEU A 3 -3.36 20.97 5.41
C LEU A 3 -2.92 22.43 5.62
N GLU A 4 -1.84 22.66 6.37
CA GLU A 4 -1.30 24.01 6.58
C GLU A 4 -0.60 24.53 5.32
N GLN A 5 0.03 23.64 4.55
CA GLN A 5 0.80 23.98 3.36
C GLN A 5 -0.06 24.05 2.09
N TYR A 6 -1.05 23.17 1.95
CA TYR A 6 -1.84 23.00 0.73
C TYR A 6 -3.33 23.32 0.91
N GLY A 7 -3.77 23.67 2.12
CA GLY A 7 -5.17 23.93 2.43
C GLY A 7 -6.02 22.65 2.46
N ASP A 8 -7.33 22.83 2.31
CA ASP A 8 -8.34 21.76 2.27
C ASP A 8 -8.85 21.45 0.85
N ASP A 9 -8.19 21.99 -0.19
CA ASP A 9 -8.49 21.66 -1.59
C ASP A 9 -8.15 20.18 -1.86
N PRO A 10 -9.15 19.33 -2.18
CA PRO A 10 -8.92 17.92 -2.41
C PRO A 10 -8.01 17.64 -3.61
N ILE A 11 -7.96 18.52 -4.61
CA ILE A 11 -7.10 18.34 -5.79
C ILE A 11 -5.64 18.56 -5.38
N ALA A 12 -5.32 19.71 -4.78
CA ALA A 12 -3.97 20.01 -4.31
C ALA A 12 -3.45 18.97 -3.30
N LEU A 13 -4.32 18.50 -2.38
CA LEU A 13 -3.94 17.44 -1.43
C LEU A 13 -3.68 16.10 -2.10
N HIS A 14 -4.48 15.72 -3.09
CA HIS A 14 -4.27 14.49 -3.83
C HIS A 14 -2.93 14.53 -4.58
N GLU A 15 -2.62 15.63 -5.28
CA GLU A 15 -1.33 15.81 -5.95
C GLU A 15 -0.15 15.77 -4.97
N ALA A 16 -0.29 16.37 -3.79
CA ALA A 16 0.77 16.42 -2.78
C ALA A 16 1.01 15.07 -2.07
N ILE A 17 -0.04 14.30 -1.81
CA ILE A 17 0.05 13.00 -1.12
C ILE A 17 0.49 11.89 -2.06
N TRP A 18 0.04 11.93 -3.32
CA TRP A 18 0.34 10.91 -4.34
C TRP A 18 1.09 11.51 -5.53
N PRO A 19 2.32 12.03 -5.33
CA PRO A 19 3.04 12.75 -6.37
C PRO A 19 3.43 11.83 -7.54
N VAL A 20 3.35 12.38 -8.75
CA VAL A 20 3.75 11.69 -9.99
C VAL A 20 4.71 12.57 -10.78
N ALA A 21 5.93 12.07 -10.99
CA ALA A 21 6.91 12.74 -11.83
C ALA A 21 6.52 12.60 -13.30
N LYS A 22 6.30 13.72 -13.99
CA LYS A 22 6.05 13.74 -15.44
C LYS A 22 7.39 13.80 -16.18
N THR A 23 7.65 12.81 -17.03
CA THR A 23 8.93 12.70 -17.75
C THR A 23 8.72 12.30 -19.21
N GLU A 24 9.73 12.50 -20.05
CA GLU A 24 9.70 12.09 -21.46
C GLU A 24 9.58 10.57 -21.63
N ILE A 25 10.03 9.78 -20.65
CA ILE A 25 9.98 8.32 -20.64
C ILE A 25 8.74 7.76 -19.93
N GLY A 26 7.78 8.62 -19.60
CA GLY A 26 6.52 8.27 -18.95
C GLY A 26 6.34 8.92 -17.57
N ASN A 27 5.13 8.77 -17.03
CA ASN A 27 4.76 9.31 -15.74
C ASN A 27 5.03 8.30 -14.62
N ILE A 28 5.87 8.66 -13.65
CA ILE A 28 6.39 7.72 -12.64
C ILE A 28 5.88 8.10 -11.26
N GLY A 29 5.17 7.17 -10.62
CA GLY A 29 4.82 7.22 -9.20
C GLY A 29 5.57 6.14 -8.41
N THR A 30 5.69 6.33 -7.10
CA THR A 30 6.42 5.40 -6.23
C THR A 30 5.56 4.92 -5.08
N LEU A 31 5.66 3.63 -4.75
CA LEU A 31 5.11 3.05 -3.52
C LEU A 31 6.21 2.41 -2.72
N ILE A 32 6.24 2.66 -1.41
CA ILE A 32 7.29 2.14 -0.53
C ILE A 32 6.73 0.98 0.28
N CYS A 33 7.25 -0.21 0.01
CA CYS A 33 7.03 -1.42 0.79
C CYS A 33 5.57 -1.69 1.18
N ALA A 34 5.21 -1.41 2.44
CA ALA A 34 3.90 -1.68 3.01
C ALA A 34 2.77 -0.89 2.33
N GLU A 35 3.05 0.30 1.77
CA GLU A 35 2.06 1.12 1.05
C GLU A 35 1.42 0.34 -0.10
N GLY A 36 2.20 -0.49 -0.80
CA GLY A 36 1.69 -1.34 -1.87
C GLY A 36 0.79 -2.48 -1.40
N SER A 37 0.53 -2.62 -0.10
CA SER A 37 -0.51 -3.54 0.40
C SER A 37 -1.91 -2.94 0.28
N PHE A 38 -2.01 -1.61 0.10
CA PHE A 38 -3.27 -0.88 -0.03
C PHE A 38 -3.54 -0.57 -1.51
N PRO A 39 -4.61 -1.10 -2.12
CA PRO A 39 -4.96 -0.78 -3.51
C PRO A 39 -5.19 0.72 -3.73
N GLU A 40 -5.61 1.44 -2.70
CA GLU A 40 -5.83 2.89 -2.71
C GLU A 40 -4.56 3.68 -3.02
N ALA A 41 -3.40 3.24 -2.54
CA ALA A 41 -2.14 3.94 -2.76
C ALA A 41 -1.75 3.93 -4.24
N ALA A 42 -1.85 2.75 -4.87
CA ALA A 42 -1.65 2.63 -6.31
C ALA A 42 -2.71 3.41 -7.10
N ARG A 43 -3.97 3.39 -6.64
CA ARG A 43 -5.06 4.18 -7.25
C ARG A 43 -4.78 5.67 -7.18
N GLY A 44 -4.31 6.19 -6.05
CA GLY A 44 -3.97 7.60 -5.86
C GLY A 44 -2.95 8.07 -6.90
N LEU A 45 -1.85 7.34 -7.07
CA LEU A 45 -0.83 7.62 -8.08
C LEU A 45 -1.41 7.54 -9.51
N ALA A 46 -2.18 6.50 -9.80
CA ALA A 46 -2.79 6.33 -11.12
C ALA A 46 -3.77 7.45 -11.47
N MET A 47 -4.53 7.97 -10.49
CA MET A 47 -5.45 9.10 -10.69
C MET A 47 -4.70 10.41 -10.93
N ASN A 48 -3.47 10.54 -10.43
CA ASN A 48 -2.54 11.62 -10.81
C ASN A 48 -1.78 11.32 -12.12
N GLY A 49 -2.17 10.26 -12.82
CA GLY A 49 -1.69 9.93 -14.16
C GLY A 49 -0.39 9.14 -14.19
N ALA A 50 -0.04 8.40 -13.13
CA ALA A 50 1.08 7.44 -13.17
C ALA A 50 0.86 6.42 -14.29
N GLU A 51 1.88 6.25 -15.13
CA GLU A 51 1.98 5.23 -16.19
C GLU A 51 2.84 4.07 -15.72
N ILE A 52 3.78 4.36 -14.81
CA ILE A 52 4.69 3.43 -14.17
C ILE A 52 4.57 3.62 -12.66
N ILE A 53 4.34 2.53 -11.92
CA ILE A 53 4.46 2.49 -10.47
C ILE A 53 5.73 1.73 -10.11
N TRP A 54 6.68 2.42 -9.50
CA TRP A 54 7.87 1.83 -8.91
C TRP A 54 7.57 1.45 -7.46
N ARG A 55 7.36 0.16 -7.22
CA ARG A 55 7.07 -0.38 -5.89
C ARG A 55 8.32 -1.03 -5.31
N THR A 56 9.03 -0.32 -4.46
CA THR A 56 10.24 -0.87 -3.82
C THR A 56 9.88 -1.87 -2.74
N GLN A 57 10.69 -2.93 -2.67
CA GLN A 57 10.98 -3.77 -1.50
C GLN A 57 9.77 -4.36 -0.80
N TYR A 58 9.69 -5.68 -0.65
CA TYR A 58 8.65 -6.28 0.19
C TYR A 58 9.23 -7.45 0.97
N PRO A 59 8.97 -7.53 2.28
CA PRO A 59 9.64 -8.51 3.12
C PRO A 59 8.97 -9.89 3.03
N GLU A 60 9.66 -10.89 3.57
CA GLU A 60 9.03 -12.14 3.95
C GLU A 60 8.01 -11.92 5.09
N PRO A 61 6.93 -12.73 5.18
CA PRO A 61 6.60 -13.89 4.36
C PRO A 61 5.79 -13.57 3.08
N TRP A 62 5.57 -12.29 2.75
CA TRP A 62 4.70 -11.93 1.63
C TRP A 62 5.28 -12.29 0.27
N MET A 63 6.60 -12.30 0.17
CA MET A 63 7.31 -12.73 -1.03
C MET A 63 7.21 -14.24 -1.21
N GLY A 64 7.58 -15.03 -0.20
CA GLY A 64 7.56 -16.49 -0.25
C GLY A 64 6.17 -17.11 -0.42
N ASN A 65 5.12 -16.42 0.04
CA ASN A 65 3.73 -16.86 -0.15
C ASN A 65 3.06 -16.32 -1.42
N ASN A 66 3.82 -15.73 -2.36
CA ASN A 66 3.32 -15.13 -3.61
C ASN A 66 2.28 -14.00 -3.46
N MET A 67 2.07 -13.47 -2.25
CA MET A 67 1.12 -12.37 -2.02
C MET A 67 1.57 -11.09 -2.73
N ALA A 68 2.87 -10.83 -2.73
CA ALA A 68 3.45 -9.66 -3.39
C ALA A 68 3.16 -9.64 -4.91
N GLU A 69 3.26 -10.79 -5.56
CA GLU A 69 3.01 -10.93 -6.98
C GLU A 69 1.54 -10.66 -7.31
N ILE A 70 0.61 -11.24 -6.53
CA ILE A 70 -0.83 -11.01 -6.71
C ILE A 70 -1.15 -9.51 -6.55
N GLN A 71 -0.60 -8.87 -5.52
CA GLN A 71 -0.77 -7.42 -5.32
C GLN A 71 -0.27 -6.63 -6.52
N ASN A 72 0.95 -6.89 -7.01
CA ASN A 72 1.54 -6.12 -8.11
C ASN A 72 0.80 -6.31 -9.44
N ARG A 73 0.38 -7.54 -9.75
CA ARG A 73 -0.46 -7.82 -10.92
C ARG A 73 -1.80 -7.11 -10.81
N SER A 74 -2.40 -7.11 -9.61
CA SER A 74 -3.66 -6.42 -9.35
C SER A 74 -3.52 -4.91 -9.49
N HIS A 75 -2.45 -4.31 -8.95
CA HIS A 75 -2.16 -2.90 -9.12
C HIS A 75 -2.02 -2.53 -10.58
N ALA A 76 -1.31 -3.34 -11.38
CA ALA A 76 -1.12 -3.10 -12.80
C ALA A 76 -2.46 -3.13 -13.57
N VAL A 77 -3.28 -4.16 -13.33
CA VAL A 77 -4.58 -4.34 -14.02
C VAL A 77 -5.59 -3.29 -13.58
N PHE A 78 -5.78 -3.11 -12.27
CA PHE A 78 -6.81 -2.20 -11.75
C PHE A 78 -6.52 -0.74 -12.06
N ASN A 79 -5.25 -0.38 -12.27
CA ASN A 79 -4.84 1.00 -12.54
C ASN A 79 -4.36 1.24 -13.98
N THR A 80 -4.35 0.18 -14.81
CA THR A 80 -3.87 0.22 -16.20
C THR A 80 -2.51 0.93 -16.27
N CYS A 81 -1.51 0.41 -15.56
CA CYS A 81 -0.16 0.97 -15.48
C CYS A 81 0.88 -0.16 -15.38
N TYR A 82 2.12 0.13 -15.76
CA TYR A 82 3.25 -0.77 -15.47
C TYR A 82 3.53 -0.78 -13.97
N VAL A 83 3.98 -1.93 -13.45
CA VAL A 83 4.48 -2.04 -12.07
C VAL A 83 5.89 -2.62 -12.10
N LEU A 84 6.85 -1.89 -11.55
CA LEU A 84 8.23 -2.33 -11.38
C LEU A 84 8.43 -2.62 -9.91
N ALA A 85 8.70 -3.88 -9.58
CA ALA A 85 8.81 -4.36 -8.22
C ALA A 85 10.23 -4.90 -7.95
N PRO A 86 11.23 -4.03 -7.84
CA PRO A 86 12.56 -4.43 -7.40
C PRO A 86 12.52 -4.77 -5.91
N ASN A 87 13.24 -5.82 -5.54
CA ASN A 87 13.44 -6.22 -4.17
C ASN A 87 14.92 -6.45 -3.86
N ILE A 88 15.30 -6.38 -2.59
CA ILE A 88 16.68 -6.66 -2.18
C ILE A 88 16.90 -8.18 -2.18
N GLY A 89 18.12 -8.62 -2.50
CA GLY A 89 18.54 -10.00 -2.32
C GLY A 89 18.37 -10.52 -0.88
N ALA A 90 18.82 -11.75 -0.66
CA ALA A 90 18.64 -12.45 0.60
C ALA A 90 19.31 -11.70 1.76
N ILE A 91 18.51 -11.25 2.72
CA ILE A 91 19.00 -10.68 3.97
C ILE A 91 18.39 -11.51 5.11
N SER A 92 19.23 -11.95 6.04
CA SER A 92 18.79 -12.58 7.29
C SER A 92 18.86 -11.60 8.46
N LEU A 93 18.05 -11.85 9.49
CA LEU A 93 18.05 -11.04 10.70
C LEU A 93 19.42 -11.12 11.40
N PRO A 94 19.96 -10.00 11.93
CA PRO A 94 21.21 -10.05 12.69
C PRO A 94 21.11 -11.00 13.89
N GLY A 95 21.98 -12.01 13.92
CA GLY A 95 22.02 -13.02 14.99
C GLY A 95 21.07 -14.21 14.79
N ASP A 96 20.28 -14.24 13.71
CA ASP A 96 19.42 -15.36 13.34
C ASP A 96 19.49 -15.61 11.81
N PRO A 97 20.51 -16.36 11.35
CA PRO A 97 20.77 -16.55 9.92
C PRO A 97 19.67 -17.34 9.20
N ASP A 98 18.89 -18.14 9.91
CA ASP A 98 17.77 -18.90 9.36
C ASP A 98 16.52 -18.02 9.15
N HIS A 99 16.48 -16.86 9.79
CA HIS A 99 15.39 -15.90 9.65
C HIS A 99 15.62 -14.92 8.50
N VAL A 100 15.28 -15.35 7.28
CA VAL A 100 15.36 -14.54 6.06
C VAL A 100 14.23 -13.51 6.02
N ILE A 101 14.57 -12.22 5.92
CA ILE A 101 13.62 -11.09 5.89
C ILE A 101 13.37 -10.53 4.48
N SER A 102 14.28 -10.80 3.54
CA SER A 102 14.16 -10.42 2.13
C SER A 102 14.74 -11.54 1.29
N CYS A 103 14.22 -11.78 0.08
CA CYS A 103 14.57 -12.94 -0.73
C CYS A 103 14.75 -12.64 -2.23
N GLY A 104 14.94 -11.38 -2.61
CA GLY A 104 15.00 -10.96 -4.01
C GLY A 104 13.65 -11.13 -4.70
N ASN A 105 13.64 -11.88 -5.81
CA ASN A 105 12.43 -12.12 -6.60
C ASN A 105 11.84 -10.86 -7.28
N SER A 106 12.72 -9.99 -7.77
CA SER A 106 12.36 -8.77 -8.50
C SER A 106 11.60 -9.08 -9.79
N LYS A 107 10.51 -8.35 -10.05
CA LYS A 107 9.65 -8.55 -11.23
C LYS A 107 9.21 -7.24 -11.87
N ILE A 108 8.92 -7.30 -13.16
CA ILE A 108 8.32 -6.23 -13.96
C ILE A 108 6.99 -6.75 -14.53
N PHE A 109 5.93 -5.97 -14.34
CA PHE A 109 4.59 -6.29 -14.78
C PHE A 109 4.11 -5.29 -15.84
N ASP A 110 3.50 -5.79 -16.92
CA ASP A 110 2.81 -4.93 -17.88
C ASP A 110 1.47 -4.42 -17.34
N TYR A 111 0.87 -3.44 -18.04
CA TYR A 111 -0.44 -2.86 -17.68
C TYR A 111 -1.63 -3.82 -17.82
N ARG A 112 -1.39 -5.08 -18.20
CA ARG A 112 -2.36 -6.18 -18.24
C ARG A 112 -2.09 -7.21 -17.14
N GLY A 113 -1.13 -6.95 -16.25
CA GLY A 113 -0.77 -7.81 -15.13
C GLY A 113 0.04 -9.05 -15.51
N ASN A 114 0.64 -9.09 -16.71
CA ASN A 114 1.57 -10.15 -17.09
C ASN A 114 2.96 -9.84 -16.53
N VAL A 115 3.66 -10.88 -16.07
CA VAL A 115 5.09 -10.76 -15.77
C VAL A 115 5.85 -10.74 -17.10
N ILE A 116 6.52 -9.64 -17.40
CA ILE A 116 7.29 -9.48 -18.64
C ILE A 116 8.79 -9.66 -18.43
N SER A 117 9.26 -9.57 -17.18
CA SER A 117 10.63 -9.88 -16.81
C SER A 117 10.70 -10.17 -15.31
N GLN A 118 11.54 -11.12 -14.92
CA GLN A 118 11.69 -11.52 -13.53
C GLN A 118 13.05 -12.15 -13.25
N TYR A 119 13.47 -12.03 -12.00
CA TYR A 119 14.48 -12.88 -11.40
C TYR A 119 13.82 -13.73 -10.33
N LEU A 120 14.11 -15.03 -10.29
CA LEU A 120 13.49 -15.96 -9.33
C LEU A 120 14.40 -16.31 -8.15
N GLY A 121 15.64 -15.83 -8.15
CA GLY A 121 16.59 -16.09 -7.06
C GLY A 121 16.58 -15.01 -5.98
N GLY A 122 17.34 -15.30 -4.92
CA GLY A 122 17.64 -14.35 -3.85
C GLY A 122 19.00 -13.67 -3.95
N GLY A 123 19.74 -13.86 -5.06
CA GLY A 123 21.01 -13.17 -5.28
C GLY A 123 20.85 -11.73 -5.75
N GLU A 124 21.97 -11.02 -5.84
CA GLU A 124 22.02 -9.71 -6.49
C GLU A 124 22.08 -9.88 -8.00
N THR A 125 21.16 -9.24 -8.72
CA THR A 125 21.16 -9.24 -10.18
C THR A 125 20.35 -8.07 -10.72
N SER A 126 20.30 -7.96 -12.05
CA SER A 126 19.45 -6.99 -12.75
C SER A 126 18.27 -7.68 -13.42
N VAL A 127 17.12 -7.01 -13.41
CA VAL A 127 15.93 -7.39 -14.17
C VAL A 127 15.60 -6.23 -15.10
N SER A 128 15.43 -6.51 -16.39
CA SER A 128 15.19 -5.49 -17.41
C SER A 128 14.07 -5.90 -18.35
N ALA A 129 13.35 -4.90 -18.86
CA ALA A 129 12.31 -5.05 -19.87
C ALA A 129 12.18 -3.73 -20.65
N ILE A 130 11.66 -3.81 -21.87
CA ILE A 130 11.24 -2.62 -22.64
C ILE A 130 9.79 -2.33 -22.25
N LEU A 131 9.52 -1.09 -21.84
CA LEU A 131 8.16 -0.62 -21.56
C LEU A 131 7.68 0.23 -22.73
N ASP A 132 6.63 -0.21 -23.41
CA ASP A 132 6.01 0.54 -24.49
C ASP A 132 4.92 1.47 -23.92
N ILE A 133 5.35 2.69 -23.59
CA ILE A 133 4.48 3.71 -22.99
C ILE A 133 3.43 4.21 -24.00
N ASP A 134 3.75 4.25 -25.28
CA ASP A 134 2.79 4.69 -26.30
C ASP A 134 1.67 3.66 -26.50
N SER A 135 2.00 2.37 -26.50
CA SER A 135 0.99 1.31 -26.49
C SER A 135 0.10 1.37 -25.23
N LEU A 136 0.68 1.66 -24.06
CA LEU A 136 -0.11 1.89 -22.83
C LEU A 136 -1.06 3.08 -23.00
N ARG A 137 -0.59 4.20 -23.54
CA ARG A 137 -1.41 5.40 -23.78
C ARG A 137 -2.52 5.12 -24.78
N ASP A 138 -2.20 4.45 -25.88
CA ASP A 138 -3.20 4.05 -26.88
C ASP A 138 -4.27 3.13 -26.27
N PHE A 139 -3.85 2.16 -25.45
CA PHE A 139 -4.77 1.31 -24.71
C PHE A 139 -5.66 2.12 -23.76
N ARG A 140 -5.11 3.07 -22.99
CA ARG A 140 -5.91 3.94 -22.12
C ARG A 140 -6.96 4.75 -22.89
N LEU A 141 -6.62 5.20 -24.10
CA LEU A 141 -7.48 6.03 -24.95
C LEU A 141 -8.56 5.23 -25.70
N ARG A 142 -8.26 4.00 -26.13
CA ARG A 142 -9.13 3.24 -27.04
C ARG A 142 -9.78 2.01 -26.43
N ALA A 143 -9.20 1.41 -25.39
CA ALA A 143 -9.74 0.19 -24.80
C ALA A 143 -11.09 0.46 -24.12
N GLN A 144 -12.15 -0.09 -24.69
CA GLN A 144 -13.52 0.14 -24.21
C GLN A 144 -13.80 -0.60 -22.90
N TRP A 145 -13.44 -1.89 -22.84
CA TRP A 145 -13.87 -2.79 -21.75
C TRP A 145 -12.76 -3.16 -20.76
N GLN A 146 -11.50 -3.15 -21.18
CA GLN A 146 -10.38 -3.61 -20.36
C GLN A 146 -9.70 -2.48 -19.56
N ASN A 147 -9.97 -1.21 -19.90
CA ASN A 147 -9.58 -0.05 -19.10
C ASN A 147 -10.83 0.49 -18.38
N LEU A 148 -11.03 0.04 -17.14
CA LEU A 148 -12.21 0.41 -16.34
C LEU A 148 -11.97 1.61 -15.43
N VAL A 149 -10.74 2.15 -15.42
CA VAL A 149 -10.37 3.28 -14.57
C VAL A 149 -11.23 4.52 -14.86
N LYS A 150 -11.55 4.73 -16.14
CA LYS A 150 -12.42 5.82 -16.62
C LYS A 150 -13.88 5.69 -16.18
N ASP A 151 -14.32 4.51 -15.74
CA ASP A 151 -15.70 4.21 -15.37
C ASP A 151 -15.91 4.20 -13.83
N LEU A 152 -14.89 4.61 -13.06
CA LEU A 152 -14.88 4.53 -11.61
C LEU A 152 -15.92 5.49 -10.99
N ARG A 153 -16.85 4.94 -10.21
CA ARG A 153 -17.84 5.68 -9.41
C ARG A 153 -17.25 6.17 -8.08
N VAL A 154 -16.44 7.22 -8.13
CA VAL A 154 -15.70 7.74 -6.97
C VAL A 154 -16.60 8.10 -5.79
N GLU A 155 -17.81 8.59 -6.05
CA GLU A 155 -18.83 8.93 -5.07
C GLU A 155 -19.29 7.72 -4.26
N GLU A 156 -19.36 6.54 -4.86
CA GLU A 156 -19.77 5.30 -4.18
C GLU A 156 -18.65 4.79 -3.28
N TYR A 157 -17.41 4.77 -3.78
CA TYR A 157 -16.26 4.29 -3.00
C TYR A 157 -15.89 5.25 -1.86
N LYS A 158 -16.11 6.57 -2.05
CA LYS A 158 -15.88 7.56 -1.00
C LYS A 158 -16.70 7.27 0.26
N ILE A 159 -17.93 6.76 0.11
CA ILE A 159 -18.81 6.41 1.24
C ILE A 159 -18.16 5.34 2.14
N ILE A 160 -17.37 4.41 1.58
CA ILE A 160 -16.66 3.39 2.36
C ILE A 160 -15.75 4.07 3.38
N TYR A 161 -14.92 5.02 2.95
CA TYR A 161 -13.96 5.71 3.82
C TYR A 161 -14.62 6.74 4.72
N ASP A 162 -15.65 7.44 4.24
CA ASP A 162 -16.42 8.40 5.06
C ASP A 162 -17.10 7.68 6.22
N SER A 163 -17.67 6.49 5.97
CA SER A 163 -18.30 5.67 7.02
C SER A 163 -17.30 5.23 8.10
N MET A 164 -16.08 4.85 7.71
CA MET A 164 -15.04 4.43 8.65
C MET A 164 -14.45 5.62 9.41
N THR A 165 -14.32 6.78 8.75
CA THR A 165 -13.94 8.03 9.40
C THR A 165 -14.98 8.44 10.45
N ALA A 166 -16.27 8.35 10.11
CA ALA A 166 -17.37 8.65 11.04
C ALA A 166 -17.41 7.70 12.25
N LYS A 167 -16.94 6.45 12.10
CA LYS A 167 -16.74 5.50 13.21
C LYS A 167 -15.48 5.79 14.06
N GLY A 168 -14.74 6.87 13.77
CA GLY A 168 -13.52 7.25 14.50
C GLY A 168 -12.21 6.85 13.83
N GLY A 169 -12.25 6.44 12.54
CA GLY A 169 -11.08 6.03 11.75
C GLY A 169 -10.60 4.62 12.08
N ILE A 170 -10.07 3.89 11.09
CA ILE A 170 -9.57 2.51 11.30
C ILE A 170 -8.30 2.55 12.16
N TYR A 171 -7.22 3.10 11.61
CA TYR A 171 -5.95 3.24 12.32
C TYR A 171 -5.97 4.51 13.19
N PRO A 172 -5.49 4.46 14.44
CA PRO A 172 -5.53 5.62 15.32
C PRO A 172 -4.62 6.75 14.81
N ARG A 173 -5.18 7.96 14.71
CA ARG A 173 -4.43 9.16 14.32
C ARG A 173 -3.53 9.66 15.47
N ASN A 174 -2.52 10.47 15.13
CA ASN A 174 -1.76 11.28 16.09
C ASN A 174 -0.98 10.52 17.18
N LEU A 175 -0.75 9.22 17.00
CA LEU A 175 -0.05 8.37 18.00
C LEU A 175 1.39 8.80 18.30
N CYS A 176 2.06 9.45 17.35
CA CYS A 176 3.49 9.78 17.45
C CYS A 176 3.77 11.30 17.38
N MET A 177 2.77 12.15 17.65
CA MET A 177 2.93 13.61 17.52
C MET A 177 3.90 14.21 18.55
N GLU A 178 3.92 13.67 19.77
CA GLU A 178 4.73 14.20 20.90
C GLU A 178 5.58 13.12 21.59
N ASP A 179 5.38 11.86 21.23
CA ASP A 179 6.09 10.77 21.88
C ASP A 179 6.58 9.81 20.79
N PRO A 180 7.65 9.06 21.06
CA PRO A 180 8.32 8.28 20.03
C PRO A 180 7.39 7.20 19.46
N PRO A 181 7.71 6.69 18.26
CA PRO A 181 7.05 5.50 17.72
C PRO A 181 7.03 4.38 18.75
N PHE A 182 5.97 3.57 18.71
CA PHE A 182 5.88 2.39 19.56
C PHE A 182 7.06 1.45 19.33
N ASP A 183 7.55 0.88 20.42
CA ASP A 183 8.41 -0.29 20.36
C ASP A 183 7.62 -1.52 19.88
N GLU A 184 8.32 -2.63 19.64
CA GLU A 184 7.69 -3.85 19.14
C GLU A 184 6.61 -4.40 20.08
N ALA A 185 6.79 -4.25 21.40
CA ALA A 185 5.83 -4.75 22.38
C ALA A 185 4.54 -3.93 22.37
N ASP A 186 4.66 -2.59 22.38
CA ASP A 186 3.52 -1.69 22.27
C ASP A 186 2.81 -1.84 20.91
N GLN A 187 3.55 -2.08 19.82
CA GLN A 187 2.98 -2.33 18.50
C GLN A 187 2.13 -3.61 18.48
N LYS A 188 2.57 -4.69 19.15
CA LYS A 188 1.77 -5.93 19.30
C LYS A 188 0.48 -5.67 20.09
N GLU A 189 0.53 -4.84 21.13
CA GLU A 189 -0.65 -4.41 21.88
C GLU A 189 -1.60 -3.55 21.05
N LEU A 190 -1.07 -2.67 20.19
CA LEU A 190 -1.86 -1.90 19.24
C LEU A 190 -2.58 -2.83 18.25
N VAL A 191 -1.91 -3.86 17.72
CA VAL A 191 -2.54 -4.85 16.83
C VAL A 191 -3.69 -5.56 17.52
N LYS A 192 -3.53 -5.96 18.80
CA LYS A 192 -4.62 -6.55 19.60
C LYS A 192 -5.83 -5.62 19.70
N HIS A 193 -5.59 -4.34 20.00
CA HIS A 193 -6.64 -3.32 20.04
C HIS A 193 -7.37 -3.21 18.69
N GLN A 194 -6.62 -3.14 17.59
CA GLN A 194 -7.18 -3.04 16.24
C GLN A 194 -8.03 -4.27 15.90
N VAL A 195 -7.59 -5.48 16.21
CA VAL A 195 -8.38 -6.70 15.96
C VAL A 195 -9.68 -6.69 16.76
N ASN A 196 -9.64 -6.36 18.06
CA ASN A 196 -10.85 -6.25 18.88
C ASN A 196 -11.85 -5.26 18.28
N LYS A 197 -11.37 -4.10 17.85
CA LYS A 197 -12.17 -3.04 17.22
C LYS A 197 -12.82 -3.50 15.91
N MET A 198 -12.08 -4.21 15.05
CA MET A 198 -12.62 -4.75 13.80
C MET A 198 -13.71 -5.80 14.04
N VAL A 199 -13.59 -6.59 15.11
CA VAL A 199 -14.64 -7.54 15.54
C VAL A 199 -15.85 -6.80 16.11
N GLU A 200 -15.64 -5.82 16.99
CA GLU A 200 -16.71 -4.99 17.57
C GLU A 200 -17.53 -4.27 16.49
N TRP A 201 -16.86 -3.79 15.44
CA TRP A 201 -17.52 -3.14 14.30
C TRP A 201 -18.24 -4.10 13.34
N GLY A 202 -18.12 -5.41 13.55
CA GLY A 202 -18.69 -6.44 12.68
C GLY A 202 -17.99 -6.57 11.32
N VAL A 203 -16.81 -5.96 11.13
CA VAL A 203 -16.01 -6.13 9.91
C VAL A 203 -15.37 -7.52 9.91
N TYR A 204 -14.89 -7.97 11.07
CA TYR A 204 -14.37 -9.32 11.27
C TYR A 204 -15.38 -10.16 12.03
N THR A 205 -15.58 -11.40 11.57
CA THR A 205 -16.36 -12.40 12.32
C THR A 205 -15.39 -13.26 13.13
N PRO A 206 -15.51 -13.29 14.47
CA PRO A 206 -14.63 -14.11 15.30
C PRO A 206 -14.94 -15.59 15.10
N ASN A 207 -13.91 -16.44 15.21
CA ASN A 207 -14.13 -17.89 15.29
C ASN A 207 -14.69 -18.27 16.68
N LYS A 208 -15.11 -19.54 16.84
CA LYS A 208 -15.77 -20.03 18.06
C LYS A 208 -14.94 -19.88 19.33
N ASP A 209 -13.61 -19.94 19.20
CA ASP A 209 -12.69 -19.95 20.33
C ASP A 209 -12.11 -18.57 20.66
N TRP A 210 -12.38 -17.58 19.81
CA TRP A 210 -11.82 -16.24 19.94
C TRP A 210 -12.47 -15.48 21.10
N LYS A 211 -11.64 -14.76 21.85
CA LYS A 211 -12.06 -13.82 22.89
C LYS A 211 -11.35 -12.48 22.67
N PRO A 212 -11.97 -11.34 23.02
CA PRO A 212 -11.31 -10.05 22.96
C PRO A 212 -9.95 -10.08 23.67
N TYR A 213 -8.92 -9.64 22.97
CA TYR A 213 -7.57 -9.57 23.51
C TYR A 213 -7.51 -8.53 24.63
N LYS A 214 -6.81 -8.85 25.71
CA LYS A 214 -6.42 -7.83 26.69
C LYS A 214 -5.35 -6.93 26.06
N VAL A 215 -5.56 -5.62 26.19
CA VAL A 215 -4.63 -4.58 25.73
C VAL A 215 -4.06 -3.88 26.95
N SER A 216 -2.76 -3.61 26.94
CA SER A 216 -2.06 -2.92 28.03
C SER A 216 -2.64 -1.52 28.32
N ASP A 217 -2.63 -1.12 29.60
CA ASP A 217 -3.16 0.18 30.02
C ASP A 217 -2.32 1.34 29.48
N ARG A 218 -1.01 1.12 29.28
CA ARG A 218 -0.11 2.08 28.61
C ARG A 218 -0.60 2.41 27.20
N VAL A 219 -0.91 1.39 26.39
CA VAL A 219 -1.38 1.59 25.01
C VAL A 219 -2.80 2.16 24.97
N LYS A 220 -3.69 1.75 25.87
CA LYS A 220 -5.02 2.38 25.99
C LYS A 220 -4.92 3.87 26.33
N ALA A 221 -4.10 4.24 27.33
CA ALA A 221 -3.89 5.63 27.69
C ALA A 221 -3.32 6.45 26.52
N ARG A 222 -2.43 5.84 25.71
CA ARG A 222 -1.93 6.45 24.46
C ARG A 222 -3.05 6.73 23.46
N LEU A 223 -3.91 5.74 23.21
CA LEU A 223 -5.02 5.83 22.28
C LEU A 223 -6.02 6.92 22.72
N ASP A 224 -6.33 6.97 24.01
CA ASP A 224 -7.20 7.99 24.60
C ASP A 224 -6.61 9.40 24.54
N LYS A 225 -5.29 9.52 24.74
CA LYS A 225 -4.56 10.80 24.57
C LYS A 225 -4.65 11.26 23.11
N ALA A 226 -4.48 10.34 22.16
CA ALA A 226 -4.44 10.64 20.74
C ALA A 226 -5.83 10.97 20.16
N SER A 227 -6.90 10.30 20.61
CA SER A 227 -8.27 10.52 20.12
C SER A 227 -8.82 11.91 20.45
N LYS A 228 -8.41 12.48 21.60
CA LYS A 228 -8.80 13.82 22.05
C LYS A 228 -8.14 14.95 21.26
N ARG A 229 -7.16 14.64 20.42
CA ARG A 229 -6.50 15.59 19.53
C ARG A 229 -7.29 15.59 18.23
N GLY A 230 -8.18 16.57 18.12
CA GLY A 230 -8.98 16.87 16.94
C GLY A 230 -8.09 16.98 15.71
#